data_AF-A0A5K4EQU0-F1
#
_entry.id   AF-A0A5K4EQU0-F1
#
_cell.length_a   1.000
_cell.length_b   1.000
_cell.length_c   1.000
_cell.angle_alpha   90.00
_cell.angle_beta   90.00
_cell.angle_gamma   90.00
#
_symmetry.space_group_name_H-M   'P 1'
#
loop_
_entity.id
_entity.type
_entity.pdbx_description
1 polymer ?
#
loop_
_entity_poly.entity_id
_entity_poly.type
_entity_poly.pdbx_seq_one_letter_code
_entity_poly.pdbx_strand_id
1 'polypeptide(L)'
;MSLINEVASSLRKHVFEKVSKTPGWKVLIMDDAATRVLSSCFKMQDITEYGITLVESLNCKRQKLNMHAIYIMRPRRAEIELLLQDFPESNPTYSAAHVFFLSSCPNDLLNQIIASQAVRRIMNMIQLSVDFIPLESHLYSLEATESAQLYFLPSDIVHDKLSRIDQIAEQLASVCITLQEYPKICYQKTESNLELARLVQVKLDTYKSDNPILGQVINIQNLIIYKQIDKAHKLV
;
A
#
# COMPACT_ATOMS: atom_id res chain seq x y z
N MET A 1 -16.75 8.85 -10.07
CA MET A 1 -15.84 9.17 -8.94
C MET A 1 -14.41 8.96 -9.44
N SER A 2 -13.50 9.88 -9.14
CA SER A 2 -12.09 9.79 -9.59
C SER A 2 -11.29 9.02 -8.53
N LEU A 3 -10.66 7.91 -8.93
CA LEU A 3 -9.85 7.08 -8.04
C LEU A 3 -8.74 7.89 -7.34
N ILE A 4 -8.12 8.83 -8.06
CA ILE A 4 -7.10 9.74 -7.52
C ILE A 4 -7.65 10.56 -6.35
N ASN A 5 -8.88 11.06 -6.47
CA ASN A 5 -9.48 11.90 -5.44
C ASN A 5 -9.85 11.10 -4.19
N GLU A 6 -10.32 9.87 -4.34
CA GLU A 6 -10.62 8.98 -3.21
C GLU A 6 -9.35 8.59 -2.46
N VAL A 7 -8.29 8.22 -3.20
CA VAL A 7 -6.96 7.95 -2.62
C VAL A 7 -6.43 9.18 -1.87
N ALA A 8 -6.50 10.36 -2.50
CA ALA A 8 -6.07 11.61 -1.87
C ALA A 8 -6.88 11.92 -0.61
N SER A 9 -8.20 11.74 -0.64
CA SER A 9 -9.10 11.97 0.50
C SER A 9 -8.76 11.02 1.67
N SER A 10 -8.56 9.73 1.37
CA SER A 10 -8.16 8.73 2.36
C SER A 10 -6.82 9.08 3.00
N LEU A 11 -5.82 9.44 2.20
CA LEU A 11 -4.49 9.84 2.70
C LEU A 11 -4.53 11.13 3.53
N ARG A 12 -5.32 12.14 3.13
CA ARG A 12 -5.53 13.37 3.93
C ARG A 12 -6.09 13.03 5.30
N LYS A 13 -7.18 12.27 5.35
CA LYS A 13 -7.88 11.95 6.59
C LYS A 13 -7.07 11.03 7.51
N HIS A 14 -6.39 10.03 6.95
CA HIS A 14 -5.75 8.98 7.74
C HIS A 14 -4.27 9.24 8.05
N VAL A 15 -3.57 10.00 7.21
CA VAL A 15 -2.16 10.35 7.41
C VAL A 15 -2.05 11.80 7.86
N PHE A 16 -2.36 12.74 6.97
CA PHE A 16 -1.99 14.15 7.17
C PHE A 16 -2.75 14.84 8.31
N GLU A 17 -4.07 14.66 8.41
CA GLU A 17 -4.87 15.23 9.50
C GLU A 17 -4.51 14.65 10.87
N LYS A 18 -4.21 13.33 10.94
CA LYS A 18 -3.76 12.71 12.19
C LYS A 18 -2.42 13.26 12.63
N VAL A 19 -1.51 13.44 11.69
CA VAL A 19 -0.15 13.92 11.96
C VAL A 19 -0.10 15.43 12.20
N SER A 20 -1.01 16.20 11.58
CA SER A 20 -1.12 17.66 11.80
C SER A 20 -1.45 18.02 13.25
N LYS A 21 -2.06 17.10 14.02
CA LYS A 21 -2.32 17.31 15.45
C LYS A 21 -1.05 17.37 16.30
N THR A 22 0.05 16.82 15.81
CA THR A 22 1.34 16.88 16.50
C THR A 22 2.03 18.20 16.16
N PRO A 23 2.32 19.07 17.14
CA PRO A 23 3.01 20.33 16.88
C PRO A 23 4.46 20.08 16.43
N GLY A 24 4.98 20.96 15.59
CA GLY A 24 6.37 20.92 15.12
C GLY A 24 6.54 20.38 13.70
N TRP A 25 7.75 20.63 13.18
CA TRP A 25 8.16 20.26 11.84
C TRP A 25 8.39 18.75 11.72
N LYS A 26 8.10 18.21 10.53
CA LYS A 26 8.15 16.78 10.27
C LYS A 26 8.92 16.45 9.00
N VAL A 27 9.46 15.25 8.98
CA VAL A 27 10.12 14.65 7.82
C VAL A 27 9.25 13.53 7.30
N LEU A 28 8.98 13.53 6.00
CA LEU A 28 8.24 12.46 5.32
C LEU A 28 9.25 11.53 4.64
N ILE A 29 9.18 10.25 4.98
CA ILE A 29 10.08 9.21 4.49
C ILE A 29 9.22 8.18 3.75
N MET A 30 9.58 7.90 2.51
CA MET A 30 8.79 7.04 1.64
C MET A 30 9.64 5.99 0.94
N ASP A 31 9.07 4.81 0.74
CA ASP A 31 9.61 3.86 -0.22
C ASP A 31 9.27 4.27 -1.67
N ASP A 32 9.84 3.57 -2.65
CA ASP A 32 9.63 3.91 -4.07
C ASP A 32 8.15 3.77 -4.48
N ALA A 33 7.42 2.83 -3.86
CA ALA A 33 6.00 2.61 -4.12
C ALA A 33 5.14 3.75 -3.57
N ALA A 34 5.31 4.10 -2.29
CA ALA A 34 4.61 5.20 -1.64
C ALA A 34 4.91 6.53 -2.33
N THR A 35 6.16 6.73 -2.77
CA THR A 35 6.55 7.92 -3.53
C THR A 35 5.71 8.06 -4.80
N ARG A 36 5.52 6.96 -5.55
CA ARG A 36 4.68 6.98 -6.76
C ARG A 36 3.22 7.26 -6.43
N VAL A 37 2.63 6.57 -5.45
CA VAL A 37 1.24 6.78 -5.02
C VAL A 37 1.00 8.23 -4.59
N LEU A 38 1.90 8.79 -3.78
CA LEU A 38 1.76 10.15 -3.30
C LEU A 38 1.95 11.18 -4.41
N SER A 39 2.92 10.97 -5.31
CA SER A 39 3.17 11.85 -6.46
C SER A 39 2.00 11.93 -7.44
N SER A 40 1.19 10.86 -7.55
CA SER A 40 -0.03 10.85 -8.36
C SER A 40 -1.16 11.69 -7.76
N CYS A 41 -1.20 11.84 -6.44
CA CYS A 41 -2.36 12.37 -5.72
C CYS A 41 -2.15 13.77 -5.12
N PHE A 42 -0.90 14.15 -4.84
CA PHE A 42 -0.58 15.39 -4.12
C PHE A 42 0.51 16.19 -4.83
N LYS A 43 0.38 17.52 -4.76
CA LYS A 43 1.46 18.44 -5.10
C LYS A 43 2.34 18.68 -3.87
N MET A 44 3.58 19.11 -4.10
CA MET A 44 4.50 19.45 -3.01
C MET A 44 3.93 20.54 -2.09
N GLN A 45 3.18 21.51 -2.64
CA GLN A 45 2.51 22.56 -1.88
C GLN A 45 1.54 21.97 -0.85
N ASP A 46 0.67 21.05 -1.29
CA ASP A 46 -0.29 20.37 -0.41
C ASP A 46 0.40 19.65 0.75
N ILE A 47 1.54 19.01 0.50
CA ILE A 47 2.31 18.28 1.52
C ILE A 47 2.90 19.26 2.56
N THR A 48 3.46 20.37 2.10
CA THR A 48 4.09 21.38 2.98
C THR A 48 3.08 22.08 3.89
N GLU A 49 1.83 22.24 3.46
CA GLU A 49 0.75 22.82 4.27
C GLU A 49 0.45 22.01 5.54
N TYR A 50 0.74 20.70 5.54
CA TYR A 50 0.58 19.82 6.70
C TYR A 50 1.79 19.83 7.66
N GLY A 51 2.72 20.78 7.52
CA GLY A 51 3.88 20.94 8.39
C GLY A 51 5.02 19.94 8.11
N ILE A 52 5.06 19.42 6.88
CA ILE A 52 6.15 18.58 6.39
C ILE A 52 7.17 19.49 5.70
N THR A 53 8.42 19.41 6.17
CA THR A 53 9.51 20.29 5.71
C THR A 53 10.45 19.61 4.73
N LEU A 54 10.56 18.29 4.85
CA LEU A 54 11.52 17.50 4.12
C LEU A 54 10.86 16.20 3.68
N VAL A 55 11.10 15.83 2.43
CA VAL A 55 10.65 14.57 1.84
C VAL A 55 11.90 13.79 1.42
N GLU A 56 12.10 12.62 2.00
CA GLU A 56 13.24 11.74 1.72
C GLU A 56 12.78 10.36 1.27
N SER A 57 13.62 9.69 0.48
CA SER A 57 13.44 8.26 0.18
C SER A 57 14.03 7.42 1.30
N LEU A 58 13.40 6.29 1.61
CA LEU A 58 13.85 5.30 2.58
C LEU A 58 15.25 4.76 2.27
N ASN A 59 15.63 4.72 0.99
CA ASN A 59 16.90 4.18 0.52
C ASN A 59 18.08 5.17 0.64
N CYS A 60 17.81 6.43 0.96
CA CYS A 60 18.85 7.45 1.08
C CYS A 60 19.55 7.41 2.45
N LYS A 61 20.82 7.83 2.49
CA LYS A 61 21.54 8.03 3.74
C LYS A 61 20.94 9.23 4.47
N ARG A 62 20.35 8.97 5.63
CA ARG A 62 19.61 9.97 6.41
C ARG A 62 20.53 10.81 7.29
N GLN A 63 20.21 12.10 7.38
CA GLN A 63 20.85 13.01 8.34
C GLN A 63 20.08 12.97 9.66
N LYS A 64 20.80 13.12 10.78
CA LYS A 64 20.17 13.13 12.11
C LYS A 64 19.42 14.44 12.30
N LEU A 65 18.11 14.35 12.54
CA LEU A 65 17.22 15.50 12.69
C LEU A 65 16.37 15.33 13.95
N ASN A 66 16.35 16.33 14.83
CA ASN A 66 15.55 16.28 16.06
C ASN A 66 14.06 16.62 15.80
N MET A 67 13.44 15.87 14.89
CA MET A 67 12.10 16.09 14.35
C MET A 67 11.31 14.78 14.34
N HIS A 68 9.99 14.85 14.14
CA HIS A 68 9.15 13.66 13.98
C HIS A 68 9.25 13.17 12.53
N ALA A 69 9.33 11.85 12.36
CA ALA A 69 9.34 11.20 11.06
C ALA A 69 7.99 10.54 10.76
N ILE A 70 7.52 10.69 9.53
CA ILE A 70 6.34 10.03 8.97
C ILE A 70 6.86 9.02 7.96
N TYR A 71 6.66 7.74 8.21
CA TYR A 71 7.01 6.66 7.29
C TYR A 71 5.78 6.23 6.52
N ILE A 72 5.84 6.26 5.20
CA ILE A 72 4.84 5.63 4.34
C ILE A 72 5.58 4.59 3.49
N MET A 73 5.31 3.30 3.73
CA MET A 73 6.05 2.23 3.07
C MET A 73 5.24 0.94 2.94
N ARG A 74 5.68 0.02 2.08
CA ARG A 74 5.21 -1.36 2.07
C ARG A 74 5.79 -2.15 3.25
N PRO A 75 5.04 -3.07 3.87
CA PRO A 75 5.53 -3.92 4.95
C PRO A 75 6.40 -5.05 4.40
N ARG A 76 7.65 -4.73 4.08
CA ARG A 76 8.65 -5.66 3.56
C ARG A 76 9.86 -5.69 4.48
N ARG A 77 10.61 -6.80 4.44
CA ARG A 77 11.75 -7.03 5.34
C ARG A 77 12.82 -5.95 5.21
N ALA A 78 13.25 -5.61 3.99
CA ALA A 78 14.29 -4.62 3.77
C ALA A 78 13.86 -3.23 4.28
N GLU A 79 12.62 -2.84 4.01
CA GLU A 79 12.05 -1.55 4.38
C GLU A 79 11.91 -1.43 5.91
N ILE A 80 11.51 -2.51 6.59
CA ILE A 80 11.44 -2.56 8.05
C ILE A 80 12.84 -2.56 8.67
N GLU A 81 13.81 -3.27 8.12
CA GLU A 81 15.20 -3.21 8.60
C GLU A 81 15.76 -1.78 8.53
N LEU A 82 15.48 -1.06 7.44
CA LEU A 82 15.85 0.34 7.29
C LEU A 82 15.14 1.25 8.30
N LEU A 83 13.87 0.99 8.61
CA LEU A 83 13.15 1.69 9.68
C LEU A 83 13.83 1.44 11.03
N LEU A 84 14.16 0.18 11.35
CA LEU A 84 14.76 -0.19 12.63
C LEU A 84 16.16 0.41 12.81
N GLN A 85 16.94 0.54 11.73
CA GLN A 85 18.26 1.17 11.73
C GLN A 85 18.25 2.66 12.11
N ASP A 86 17.11 3.35 11.93
CA ASP A 86 16.99 4.77 12.27
C ASP A 86 16.73 5.03 13.76
N PHE A 87 16.34 4.00 14.49
CA PHE A 87 16.01 4.09 15.91
C PHE A 87 16.93 3.20 16.75
N PRO A 88 18.27 3.39 16.70
CA PRO A 88 19.18 2.75 17.63
C PRO A 88 18.94 3.24 19.07
N GLU A 89 19.41 2.44 20.03
CA GLU A 89 19.31 2.72 21.47
C GLU A 89 19.94 4.07 21.85
N SER A 90 21.05 4.41 21.21
CA SER A 90 21.79 5.64 21.42
C SER A 90 21.80 6.48 20.14
N ASN A 91 21.45 7.76 20.26
CA ASN A 91 21.44 8.75 19.18
C ASN A 91 20.52 8.39 18.00
N PRO A 92 19.20 8.32 18.21
CA PRO A 92 18.24 8.06 17.14
C PRO A 92 18.28 9.16 16.07
N THR A 93 17.97 8.79 14.82
CA THR A 93 17.91 9.72 13.70
C THR A 93 16.77 10.71 13.84
N TYR A 94 15.66 10.28 14.45
CA TYR A 94 14.43 11.06 14.66
C TYR A 94 13.94 10.99 16.10
N SER A 95 13.19 12.00 16.54
CA SER A 95 12.63 12.04 17.90
C SER A 95 11.55 10.98 18.11
N ALA A 96 10.63 10.88 17.15
CA ALA A 96 9.50 9.95 17.14
C ALA A 96 9.12 9.54 15.71
N ALA A 97 8.42 8.42 15.56
CA ALA A 97 7.98 7.87 14.28
C ALA A 97 6.46 7.69 14.21
N HIS A 98 5.87 8.05 13.08
CA HIS A 98 4.51 7.67 12.69
C HIS A 98 4.62 6.75 11.47
N VAL A 99 4.25 5.48 11.61
CA VAL A 99 4.41 4.46 10.57
C VAL A 99 3.06 4.18 9.92
N PHE A 100 3.02 4.30 8.60
CA PHE A 100 1.87 4.04 7.77
C PHE A 100 2.23 2.98 6.72
N PHE A 101 1.55 1.84 6.79
CA PHE A 101 1.76 0.76 5.82
C PHE A 101 0.78 0.85 4.66
N LEU A 102 1.27 0.72 3.43
CA LEU A 102 0.42 0.69 2.24
C LEU A 102 -0.47 -0.55 2.19
N SER A 103 0.04 -1.70 2.63
CA SER A 103 -0.68 -2.99 2.68
C SER A 103 -0.63 -3.62 4.08
N SER A 104 -1.34 -4.74 4.25
CA SER A 104 -1.37 -5.49 5.50
C SER A 104 0.03 -5.95 5.92
N CYS A 105 0.40 -5.68 7.17
CA CYS A 105 1.70 -6.06 7.71
C CYS A 105 1.64 -7.50 8.25
N PRO A 106 2.45 -8.44 7.72
CA PRO A 106 2.55 -9.79 8.26
C PRO A 106 2.93 -9.79 9.75
N ASN A 107 2.34 -10.72 10.52
CA ASN A 107 2.59 -10.84 11.96
C ASN A 107 4.08 -11.03 12.30
N ASP A 108 4.84 -11.73 11.45
CA ASP A 108 6.28 -11.93 11.65
C ASP A 108 7.05 -10.59 11.66
N LEU A 109 6.71 -9.72 10.72
CA LEU A 109 7.30 -8.39 10.58
C LEU A 109 6.86 -7.46 11.70
N LEU A 110 5.60 -7.55 12.10
CA LEU A 110 5.08 -6.81 13.24
C LEU A 110 5.79 -7.22 14.54
N ASN A 111 5.98 -8.52 14.76
CA ASN A 111 6.69 -9.07 15.91
C ASN A 111 8.15 -8.61 15.94
N GLN A 112 8.81 -8.52 14.78
CA GLN A 112 10.15 -7.97 14.66
C GLN A 112 10.22 -6.50 15.10
N ILE A 113 9.23 -5.68 14.73
CA ILE A 113 9.15 -4.28 15.17
C ILE A 113 8.89 -4.20 16.67
N ILE A 114 7.97 -5.02 17.20
CA ILE A 114 7.64 -5.04 18.63
C ILE A 114 8.83 -5.47 19.49
N ALA A 115 9.61 -6.46 19.02
CA ALA A 115 10.81 -6.93 19.70
C ALA A 115 11.95 -5.89 19.67
N SER A 116 11.91 -4.95 18.74
CA SER A 116 12.92 -3.90 18.61
C SER A 116 12.70 -2.76 19.61
N GLN A 117 13.76 -2.02 19.93
CA GLN A 117 13.64 -0.82 20.76
C GLN A 117 12.94 0.35 20.05
N ALA A 118 12.83 0.30 18.71
CA ALA A 118 12.16 1.32 17.91
C ALA A 118 10.69 1.51 18.33
N VAL A 119 10.04 0.45 18.82
CA VAL A 119 8.64 0.49 19.29
C VAL A 119 8.38 1.58 20.33
N ARG A 120 9.37 1.92 21.17
CA ARG A 120 9.24 2.98 22.20
C ARG A 120 9.09 4.38 21.61
N ARG A 121 9.54 4.57 20.36
CA ARG A 121 9.50 5.85 19.63
C ARG A 121 8.43 5.87 18.54
N ILE A 122 7.82 4.72 18.23
CA ILE A 122 6.69 4.63 17.29
C ILE A 122 5.44 5.09 18.03
N MET A 123 4.93 6.25 17.63
CA MET A 123 3.73 6.84 18.22
C MET A 123 2.45 6.23 17.64
N ASN A 124 2.43 6.05 16.31
CA ASN A 124 1.29 5.50 15.59
C ASN A 124 1.79 4.48 14.58
N MET A 125 1.07 3.37 14.46
CA MET A 125 1.24 2.38 13.39
C MET A 125 -0.14 2.10 12.80
N ILE A 126 -0.34 2.43 11.53
CA ILE A 126 -1.65 2.33 10.86
C ILE A 126 -1.47 1.66 9.50
N GLN A 127 -2.39 0.77 9.16
CA GLN A 127 -2.52 0.23 7.80
C GLN A 127 -3.48 1.12 7.00
N LEU A 128 -3.05 1.53 5.80
CA LEU A 128 -3.83 2.38 4.90
C LEU A 128 -4.65 1.59 3.88
N SER A 129 -4.18 0.40 3.49
CA SER A 129 -4.78 -0.42 2.41
C SER A 129 -4.91 0.36 1.10
N VAL A 130 -3.81 0.95 0.65
CA VAL A 130 -3.67 1.67 -0.64
C VAL A 130 -2.41 1.18 -1.35
N ASP A 131 -2.39 -0.09 -1.75
CA ASP A 131 -1.22 -0.72 -2.38
C ASP A 131 -1.38 -0.83 -3.90
N PHE A 132 -1.66 0.30 -4.55
CA PHE A 132 -1.77 0.44 -6.00
C PHE A 132 -1.47 1.88 -6.42
N ILE A 133 -1.05 2.08 -7.65
CA ILE A 133 -0.80 3.41 -8.22
C ILE A 133 -2.03 3.85 -9.01
N PRO A 134 -2.74 4.90 -8.59
CA PRO A 134 -3.74 5.53 -9.45
C PRO A 134 -3.01 6.29 -10.57
N LEU A 135 -3.26 5.90 -11.81
CA LEU A 135 -2.69 6.54 -13.01
C LEU A 135 -3.65 7.61 -13.54
N GLU A 136 -4.95 7.31 -13.57
CA GLU A 136 -6.01 8.22 -13.99
C GLU A 136 -7.26 8.03 -13.11
N SER A 137 -8.32 8.79 -13.38
CA SER A 137 -9.59 8.68 -12.63
C SER A 137 -10.20 7.29 -12.63
N HIS A 138 -9.94 6.48 -13.66
CA HIS A 138 -10.47 5.12 -13.83
C HIS A 138 -9.40 4.07 -14.15
N LEU A 139 -8.11 4.44 -14.06
CA LEU A 139 -6.99 3.57 -14.39
C LEU A 139 -6.03 3.47 -13.20
N TYR A 140 -5.66 2.24 -12.85
CA TYR A 140 -4.67 1.96 -11.81
C TYR A 140 -3.69 0.89 -12.27
N SER A 141 -2.52 0.87 -11.63
CA SER A 141 -1.48 -0.13 -11.83
C SER A 141 -1.10 -0.77 -10.49
N LEU A 142 -0.92 -2.09 -10.51
CA LEU A 142 -0.48 -2.87 -9.34
C LEU A 142 1.05 -3.01 -9.28
N GLU A 143 1.77 -2.58 -10.32
CA GLU A 143 3.22 -2.74 -10.49
C GLU A 143 3.74 -4.19 -10.40
N ALA A 144 2.88 -5.16 -10.70
CA ALA A 144 3.20 -6.58 -10.60
C ALA A 144 3.73 -7.15 -11.93
N THR A 145 4.66 -6.47 -12.61
CA THR A 145 5.13 -6.86 -13.96
C THR A 145 5.73 -8.27 -14.00
N GLU A 146 6.56 -8.61 -13.01
CA GLU A 146 7.17 -9.94 -12.89
C GLU A 146 6.10 -11.00 -12.62
N SER A 147 5.21 -10.74 -11.66
CA SER A 147 4.10 -11.65 -11.34
C SER A 147 3.17 -11.86 -12.53
N ALA A 148 2.97 -10.85 -13.39
CA ALA A 148 2.15 -10.96 -14.61
C ALA A 148 2.78 -11.85 -15.70
N GLN A 149 4.12 -11.91 -15.76
CA GLN A 149 4.85 -12.83 -16.64
C GLN A 149 4.76 -14.27 -16.14
N LEU A 150 4.94 -14.46 -14.83
CA LEU A 150 4.96 -15.77 -14.18
C LEU A 150 3.56 -16.37 -13.95
N TYR A 151 2.51 -15.56 -14.01
CA TYR A 151 1.13 -15.95 -13.65
C TYR A 151 0.62 -17.21 -14.36
N PHE A 152 0.96 -17.39 -15.64
CA PHE A 152 0.49 -18.52 -16.46
C PHE A 152 1.44 -19.72 -16.46
N LEU A 153 2.61 -19.59 -15.82
CA LEU A 153 3.51 -20.71 -15.71
C LEU A 153 2.95 -21.75 -14.71
N PRO A 154 3.17 -23.05 -14.93
CA PRO A 154 2.82 -24.10 -13.98
C PRO A 154 3.46 -23.84 -12.61
N SER A 155 2.77 -24.24 -11.54
CA SER A 155 3.26 -24.11 -10.16
C SER A 155 4.57 -24.88 -9.93
N ASP A 156 4.85 -25.89 -10.75
CA ASP A 156 6.10 -26.65 -10.73
C ASP A 156 7.33 -25.81 -11.11
N ILE A 157 7.12 -24.72 -11.86
CA ILE A 157 8.17 -23.79 -12.29
C ILE A 157 8.29 -22.61 -11.32
N VAL A 158 7.18 -22.22 -10.69
CA VAL A 158 7.09 -21.03 -9.85
C VAL A 158 6.66 -21.43 -8.44
N HIS A 159 7.64 -21.72 -7.59
CA HIS A 159 7.40 -22.16 -6.22
C HIS A 159 6.60 -21.13 -5.38
N ASP A 160 6.83 -19.83 -5.59
CA ASP A 160 6.15 -18.76 -4.84
C ASP A 160 4.87 -18.24 -5.52
N LYS A 161 4.28 -19.02 -6.44
CA LYS A 161 3.14 -18.57 -7.25
C LYS A 161 1.95 -18.14 -6.39
N LEU A 162 1.62 -18.91 -5.35
CA LEU A 162 0.51 -18.61 -4.44
C LEU A 162 0.74 -17.31 -3.67
N SER A 163 1.96 -17.05 -3.19
CA SER A 163 2.30 -15.80 -2.50
C SER A 163 2.14 -14.59 -3.42
N ARG A 164 2.55 -14.71 -4.68
CA ARG A 164 2.37 -13.64 -5.68
C ARG A 164 0.90 -13.39 -6.01
N ILE A 165 0.10 -14.45 -6.12
CA ILE A 165 -1.35 -14.33 -6.33
C ILE A 165 -2.01 -13.67 -5.11
N ASP A 166 -1.61 -14.04 -3.89
CA ASP A 166 -2.14 -13.45 -2.66
C ASP A 166 -1.81 -11.95 -2.53
N GLN A 167 -0.61 -11.55 -2.95
CA GLN A 167 -0.21 -10.14 -3.04
C GLN A 167 -1.10 -9.38 -4.02
N ILE A 168 -1.30 -9.91 -5.24
CA ILE A 168 -2.20 -9.29 -6.22
C ILE A 168 -3.63 -9.21 -5.66
N ALA A 169 -4.08 -10.25 -4.96
CA ALA A 169 -5.40 -10.26 -4.33
C ALA A 169 -5.54 -9.17 -3.26
N GLU A 170 -4.52 -8.95 -2.43
CA GLU A 170 -4.47 -7.86 -1.44
C GLU A 170 -4.58 -6.50 -2.14
N GLN A 171 -3.80 -6.29 -3.21
CA GLN A 171 -3.81 -5.02 -3.92
C GLN A 171 -5.16 -4.77 -4.61
N LEU A 172 -5.77 -5.79 -5.23
CA LEU A 172 -7.11 -5.68 -5.81
C LEU A 172 -8.18 -5.38 -4.75
N ALA A 173 -8.10 -6.05 -3.59
CA ALA A 173 -8.99 -5.75 -2.47
C ALA A 173 -8.81 -4.30 -2.01
N SER A 174 -7.56 -3.81 -1.93
CA SER A 174 -7.24 -2.43 -1.52
C SER A 174 -7.88 -1.36 -2.42
N VAL A 175 -7.97 -1.62 -3.74
CA VAL A 175 -8.71 -0.75 -4.68
C VAL A 175 -10.20 -0.71 -4.34
N CYS A 176 -10.82 -1.88 -4.14
CA CYS A 176 -12.25 -1.97 -3.84
C CYS A 176 -12.58 -1.29 -2.50
N ILE A 177 -11.72 -1.46 -1.50
CA ILE A 177 -11.84 -0.82 -0.18
C ILE A 177 -11.74 0.70 -0.29
N THR A 178 -10.78 1.19 -1.08
CA THR A 178 -10.60 2.64 -1.30
C THR A 178 -11.83 3.26 -1.97
N LEU A 179 -12.45 2.53 -2.90
CA LEU A 179 -13.70 2.95 -3.56
C LEU A 179 -14.96 2.70 -2.70
N GLN A 180 -14.82 2.00 -1.56
CA GLN A 180 -15.93 1.52 -0.72
C GLN A 180 -16.96 0.65 -1.46
N GLU A 181 -16.53 -0.01 -2.53
CA GLU A 181 -17.35 -0.87 -3.37
C GLU A 181 -17.16 -2.35 -3.00
N TYR A 182 -18.24 -3.13 -3.11
CA TYR A 182 -18.23 -4.58 -2.94
C TYR A 182 -18.69 -5.23 -4.26
N PRO A 183 -17.80 -5.35 -5.26
CA PRO A 183 -18.17 -5.82 -6.58
C PRO A 183 -18.42 -7.33 -6.58
N LYS A 184 -19.26 -7.79 -7.52
CA LYS A 184 -19.35 -9.22 -7.81
C LYS A 184 -18.11 -9.66 -8.58
N ILE A 185 -17.38 -10.63 -8.05
CA ILE A 185 -16.16 -11.15 -8.67
C ILE A 185 -16.53 -12.14 -9.77
N CYS A 186 -16.10 -11.83 -10.99
CA CYS A 186 -16.27 -12.69 -12.16
C CYS A 186 -14.88 -12.99 -12.74
N TYR A 187 -14.64 -14.24 -13.15
CA TYR A 187 -13.33 -14.65 -13.66
C TYR A 187 -13.46 -15.55 -14.89
N GLN A 188 -12.46 -15.47 -15.77
CA GLN A 188 -12.32 -16.43 -16.87
C GLN A 188 -11.84 -17.78 -16.32
N LYS A 189 -12.56 -18.87 -16.66
CA LYS A 189 -12.29 -20.24 -16.18
C LYS A 189 -10.86 -20.69 -16.47
N THR A 190 -9.98 -20.51 -15.49
CA THR A 190 -8.61 -21.04 -15.42
C THR A 190 -8.28 -21.26 -13.95
N GLU A 191 -7.43 -22.24 -13.64
CA GLU A 191 -7.05 -22.57 -12.26
C GLU A 191 -6.48 -21.35 -11.50
N SER A 192 -5.59 -20.59 -12.14
CA SER A 192 -4.97 -19.42 -11.50
C SER A 192 -5.96 -18.27 -11.25
N ASN A 193 -6.90 -18.03 -12.17
CA ASN A 193 -7.93 -17.01 -11.96
C ASN A 193 -8.97 -17.41 -10.92
N LEU A 194 -9.31 -18.71 -10.83
CA LEU A 194 -10.18 -19.21 -9.78
C LEU A 194 -9.56 -18.94 -8.41
N GLU A 195 -8.27 -19.26 -8.25
CA GLU A 195 -7.59 -19.04 -6.98
C GLU A 195 -7.46 -17.54 -6.64
N LEU A 196 -7.11 -16.70 -7.62
CA LEU A 196 -7.09 -15.24 -7.42
C LEU A 196 -8.47 -14.71 -7.03
N ALA A 197 -9.53 -15.10 -7.74
CA ALA A 197 -10.90 -14.68 -7.45
C ALA A 197 -11.33 -15.10 -6.04
N ARG A 198 -10.98 -16.32 -5.62
CA ARG A 198 -11.27 -16.84 -4.28
C ARG A 198 -10.53 -16.03 -3.20
N LEU A 199 -9.25 -15.72 -3.41
CA LEU A 199 -8.46 -14.93 -2.46
C LEU A 199 -8.98 -13.49 -2.34
N VAL A 200 -9.32 -12.84 -3.46
CA VAL A 200 -9.93 -11.50 -3.44
C VAL A 200 -11.26 -11.54 -2.69
N GLN A 201 -12.10 -12.54 -2.94
CA GLN A 201 -13.39 -12.71 -2.25
C GLN A 201 -13.20 -12.80 -0.73
N VAL A 202 -12.31 -13.69 -0.27
CA VAL A 202 -12.01 -13.87 1.16
C VAL A 202 -11.55 -12.55 1.79
N LYS A 203 -10.64 -11.83 1.14
CA LYS A 203 -10.13 -10.55 1.64
C LYS A 203 -11.26 -9.53 1.77
N LEU A 204 -12.08 -9.36 0.73
CA LEU A 204 -13.24 -8.45 0.78
C LEU A 204 -14.23 -8.83 1.88
N ASP A 205 -14.46 -10.12 2.11
CA ASP A 205 -15.35 -10.61 3.17
C ASP A 205 -14.81 -10.31 4.56
N THR A 206 -13.50 -10.45 4.77
CA THR A 206 -12.83 -10.02 6.00
C THR A 206 -13.01 -8.52 6.23
N TYR A 207 -12.72 -7.68 5.23
CA TYR A 207 -12.90 -6.23 5.36
C TYR A 207 -14.35 -5.80 5.58
N LYS A 208 -15.32 -6.49 4.95
CA LYS A 208 -16.75 -6.23 5.14
C LYS A 208 -17.20 -6.57 6.56
N SER A 209 -16.64 -7.63 7.15
CA SER A 209 -16.90 -8.01 8.54
C SER A 209 -16.41 -6.94 9.51
N ASP A 210 -15.26 -6.32 9.21
CA ASP A 210 -14.68 -5.25 10.01
C ASP A 210 -15.36 -3.88 9.78
N ASN A 211 -15.94 -3.66 8.59
CA ASN A 211 -16.55 -2.39 8.18
C ASN A 211 -17.92 -2.60 7.49
N PRO A 212 -19.05 -2.59 8.24
CA PRO A 212 -20.39 -2.88 7.71
C PRO A 212 -20.96 -1.79 6.78
N ILE A 213 -20.23 -0.70 6.55
CA ILE A 213 -20.60 0.39 5.62
C ILE A 213 -20.27 0.03 4.16
N LEU A 214 -19.41 -0.99 3.95
CA LEU A 214 -18.96 -1.41 2.63
C LEU A 214 -20.14 -1.92 1.76
N GLY A 215 -20.30 -1.35 0.55
CA GLY A 215 -21.32 -1.76 -0.41
C GLY A 215 -22.71 -1.12 -0.25
N GLN A 216 -22.85 -0.04 0.54
CA GLN A 216 -24.11 0.73 0.62
C GLN A 216 -24.37 1.59 -0.63
N VAL A 217 -23.33 1.88 -1.42
CA VAL A 217 -23.46 2.56 -2.71
C VAL A 217 -23.72 1.51 -3.78
N ILE A 218 -24.99 1.38 -4.19
CA ILE A 218 -25.46 0.43 -5.21
C ILE A 218 -24.99 0.91 -6.58
N ASN A 219 -23.73 0.66 -6.92
CA ASN A 219 -23.28 0.66 -8.30
C ASN A 219 -22.66 -0.72 -8.53
N ILE A 220 -23.43 -1.61 -9.16
CA ILE A 220 -23.03 -2.99 -9.39
C ILE A 220 -21.97 -2.99 -10.49
N GLN A 221 -20.72 -2.73 -10.12
CA GLN A 221 -19.58 -2.97 -11.00
C GLN A 221 -19.14 -4.42 -10.83
N ASN A 222 -18.98 -5.13 -11.95
CA ASN A 222 -18.39 -6.46 -11.93
C ASN A 222 -16.87 -6.29 -11.92
N LEU A 223 -16.19 -6.87 -10.94
CA LEU A 223 -14.74 -7.01 -11.02
C LEU A 223 -14.46 -8.22 -11.91
N ILE A 224 -14.14 -7.96 -13.18
CA ILE A 224 -13.81 -9.00 -14.14
C ILE A 224 -12.30 -9.22 -14.12
N ILE A 225 -11.88 -10.41 -13.69
CA ILE A 225 -10.49 -10.84 -13.76
C ILE A 225 -10.28 -11.49 -15.13
N TYR A 226 -9.68 -10.74 -16.04
CA TYR A 226 -9.31 -11.19 -17.38
C TYR A 226 -7.89 -10.73 -17.73
N LYS A 227 -7.18 -11.54 -18.50
CA LYS A 227 -5.99 -11.08 -19.23
C LYS A 227 -6.32 -11.07 -20.71
N GLN A 228 -6.36 -9.89 -21.29
CA GLN A 228 -6.27 -9.75 -22.74
C GLN A 228 -4.80 -9.89 -23.11
N ILE A 229 -4.41 -11.06 -23.64
CA ILE A 229 -3.17 -11.14 -24.39
C ILE A 229 -3.51 -10.53 -25.74
N ASP A 230 -3.26 -9.24 -25.92
CA ASP A 230 -3.21 -8.68 -27.27
C ASP A 230 -2.11 -9.42 -28.00
N LYS A 231 -2.50 -10.42 -28.79
CA LYS A 231 -1.67 -11.05 -29.82
C LYS A 231 -1.42 -10.10 -31.01
N ALA A 232 -1.63 -8.79 -30.83
CA ALA A 232 -1.64 -7.82 -31.92
C ALA A 232 -0.28 -7.13 -32.20
N HIS A 233 0.81 -7.46 -31.49
CA HIS A 233 2.16 -6.99 -31.83
C HIS A 233 3.19 -8.12 -31.95
N LYS A 234 2.81 -9.19 -32.66
CA LYS A 234 3.75 -9.96 -33.48
C LYS A 234 3.23 -9.91 -34.91
N LEU A 235 3.98 -9.23 -35.78
CA LEU A 235 3.93 -9.11 -37.26
C LEU A 235 3.89 -7.62 -37.65
N VAL A 236 5.06 -6.98 -37.73
CA VAL A 236 5.91 -6.81 -38.93
C VAL A 236 7.29 -6.39 -38.46
#